data_AF-A0A958FJ19-F1
#
_entry.id   AF-A0A958FJ19-F1
#
_cell.length_a   1.000
_cell.length_b   1.000
_cell.length_c   1.000
_cell.angle_alpha   90.00
_cell.angle_beta   90.00
_cell.angle_gamma   90.00
#
_symmetry.space_group_name_H-M   'P 1'
#
loop_
_entity.id
_entity.type
_entity.pdbx_description
1 polymer ?
#
loop_
_entity_poly.entity_id
_entity_poly.type
_entity_poly.pdbx_seq_one_letter_code
_entity_poly.pdbx_strand_id
1 'polypeptide(L)'
;MNIAVCIKQTPDTAIRVKVADDGKSIVQDGIQWVINPYDEFAVEEALQLTEKHGGEVTIVSLGPAGIEKTIREALAMGAHKAIRIDADHIPDDPSVTAKALVEV
;
A
#
# COMPACT_ATOMS: atom_id res chain seq x y z
N MET A 1 -16.11 15.63 0.20
CA MET A 1 -15.98 14.30 0.86
C MET A 1 -14.50 14.01 1.03
N ASN A 2 -14.06 13.48 2.16
CA ASN A 2 -12.65 13.13 2.35
C ASN A 2 -12.55 11.63 2.54
N ILE A 3 -11.81 10.94 1.68
CA ILE A 3 -11.68 9.48 1.69
C ILE A 3 -10.23 9.13 2.02
N ALA A 4 -10.04 8.29 3.04
CA ALA A 4 -8.76 7.65 3.31
C ALA A 4 -8.76 6.26 2.66
N VAL A 5 -7.72 5.95 1.88
CA VAL A 5 -7.53 4.64 1.26
C VAL A 5 -6.24 4.03 1.78
N CYS A 6 -6.36 2.89 2.45
CA CYS A 6 -5.20 2.14 2.93
C CYS A 6 -4.61 1.35 1.77
N ILE A 7 -3.31 1.51 1.51
CA ILE A 7 -2.60 0.78 0.45
C ILE A 7 -1.40 0.01 1.02
N LYS A 8 -1.11 -1.14 0.43
CA LYS A 8 -0.01 -2.02 0.82
C LYS A 8 0.88 -2.35 -0.37
N GLN A 9 2.19 -2.30 -0.16
CA GLN A 9 3.16 -2.83 -1.10
C GLN A 9 3.21 -4.36 -0.98
N THR A 10 3.09 -5.06 -2.10
CA THR A 10 3.18 -6.54 -2.17
C THR A 10 4.05 -6.97 -3.35
N PRO A 11 4.59 -8.22 -3.33
CA PRO A 11 5.16 -8.81 -4.52
C PRO A 11 4.13 -8.86 -5.65
N ASP A 12 4.57 -8.64 -6.88
CA ASP A 12 3.72 -8.83 -8.05
C ASP A 12 3.16 -10.26 -8.08
N THR A 13 1.84 -10.37 -8.23
CA THR A 13 1.10 -11.63 -8.27
C THR A 13 1.49 -12.56 -9.44
N ALA A 14 2.13 -12.03 -10.48
CA ALA A 14 2.68 -12.82 -11.59
C ALA A 14 3.99 -13.54 -11.22
N ILE A 15 4.65 -13.17 -10.12
CA ILE A 15 5.92 -13.75 -9.71
C ILE A 15 5.68 -15.00 -8.87
N ARG A 16 6.43 -16.05 -9.17
CA ARG A 16 6.48 -17.25 -8.31
C ARG A 16 7.42 -17.02 -7.14
N VAL A 17 6.85 -16.74 -5.97
CA VAL A 17 7.57 -16.61 -4.70
C VAL A 17 8.32 -17.90 -4.38
N LYS A 18 9.60 -17.78 -4.00
CA LYS A 18 10.46 -18.89 -3.55
C LYS A 18 10.87 -18.64 -2.10
N VAL A 19 10.87 -19.71 -1.30
CA VAL A 19 11.43 -19.69 0.05
C VAL A 19 12.96 -19.63 -0.06
N ALA A 20 13.59 -18.78 0.73
CA ALA A 20 15.03 -18.67 0.82
C ALA A 20 15.65 -19.88 1.55
N ASP A 21 16.97 -20.04 1.45
CA ASP A 21 17.70 -21.17 2.05
C ASP A 21 17.63 -21.20 3.58
N ASP A 22 17.28 -20.07 4.22
CA ASP A 22 17.07 -19.98 5.66
C ASP A 22 15.76 -20.64 6.15
N GLY A 23 14.88 -21.04 5.21
CA GLY A 23 13.58 -21.65 5.48
C GLY A 23 12.56 -20.72 6.15
N LYS A 24 12.81 -19.41 6.18
CA LYS A 24 12.01 -18.41 6.91
C LYS A 24 11.64 -17.20 6.07
N SER A 25 12.50 -16.79 5.15
CA SER A 25 12.29 -15.62 4.29
C SER A 25 11.99 -16.02 2.85
N ILE A 26 11.68 -15.02 2.01
CA ILE A 26 11.52 -15.20 0.57
C ILE A 26 12.75 -14.65 -0.15
N VAL A 27 13.10 -15.25 -1.28
CA VAL A 27 14.14 -14.70 -2.16
C VAL A 27 13.66 -13.36 -2.73
N GLN A 28 14.29 -12.26 -2.31
CA GLN A 28 13.88 -10.91 -2.73
C GLN A 28 14.44 -10.50 -4.09
N ASP A 29 15.53 -11.11 -4.53
CA ASP A 29 16.17 -10.81 -5.82
C ASP A 29 15.19 -11.04 -6.98
N GLY A 30 14.98 -9.99 -7.77
CA GLY A 30 14.07 -10.02 -8.92
C GLY A 30 12.59 -9.89 -8.58
N ILE A 31 12.21 -9.73 -7.30
CA ILE A 31 10.83 -9.38 -6.95
C ILE A 31 10.54 -7.94 -7.38
N GLN A 32 9.54 -7.79 -8.24
CA GLN A 32 8.89 -6.51 -8.48
C GLN A 32 7.87 -6.26 -7.36
N TRP A 33 7.99 -5.10 -6.72
CA TRP A 33 7.08 -4.65 -5.67
C TRP A 33 6.10 -3.64 -6.27
N VAL A 34 4.81 -3.91 -6.06
CA VAL A 34 3.69 -3.17 -6.65
C VAL A 34 2.67 -2.80 -5.58
N ILE A 35 1.73 -1.92 -5.91
CA ILE A 35 0.50 -1.76 -5.11
C ILE A 35 -0.24 -3.09 -5.14
N ASN A 36 -0.74 -3.56 -3.99
CA ASN A 36 -1.64 -4.70 -3.96
C ASN A 36 -2.81 -4.45 -4.93
N PRO A 37 -3.11 -5.37 -5.87
CA PRO A 37 -4.15 -5.16 -6.89
C PRO A 37 -5.53 -4.78 -6.33
N TYR A 38 -5.89 -5.27 -5.14
CA TYR A 38 -7.15 -4.89 -4.50
C TYR A 38 -7.16 -3.43 -4.03
N ASP A 39 -5.99 -2.93 -3.63
CA ASP A 39 -5.83 -1.56 -3.14
C ASP A 39 -5.84 -0.59 -4.34
N GLU A 40 -5.39 -1.01 -5.53
CA GLU A 40 -5.57 -0.22 -6.77
C GLU A 40 -7.05 0.01 -7.08
N PHE A 41 -7.89 -1.02 -6.93
CA PHE A 41 -9.34 -0.89 -7.10
C PHE A 41 -9.96 0.04 -6.05
N ALA A 42 -9.46 0.01 -4.81
CA ALA A 42 -9.92 0.90 -3.76
C ALA A 42 -9.55 2.37 -4.02
N VAL A 43 -8.35 2.63 -4.55
CA VAL A 43 -7.94 3.97 -4.98
C VAL A 43 -8.84 4.45 -6.11
N GLU A 44 -9.07 3.62 -7.12
CA GLU A 44 -9.92 3.95 -8.27
C GLU A 44 -11.36 4.29 -7.86
N GLU A 45 -12.00 3.47 -7.03
CA GLU A 45 -13.36 3.73 -6.55
C GLU A 45 -13.42 5.04 -5.72
N ALA A 46 -12.41 5.30 -4.89
CA ALA A 46 -12.33 6.54 -4.13
C ALA A 46 -12.23 7.76 -5.05
N LEU A 47 -11.45 7.68 -6.12
CA LEU A 47 -11.33 8.74 -7.12
C LEU A 47 -12.67 8.99 -7.81
N GLN A 48 -13.34 7.96 -8.33
CA GLN A 48 -14.66 8.08 -8.95
C GLN A 48 -15.70 8.70 -8.01
N LEU A 49 -15.70 8.31 -6.73
CA LEU A 49 -16.57 8.89 -5.72
C LEU A 49 -16.27 10.39 -5.51
N THR A 50 -14.99 10.78 -5.45
CA THR A 50 -14.63 12.19 -5.31
C THR A 50 -14.89 13.02 -6.56
N GLU A 51 -14.78 12.46 -7.76
CA GLU A 51 -15.16 13.14 -9.01
C GLU A 51 -16.67 13.43 -9.04
N LYS A 52 -17.49 12.46 -8.64
CA LYS A 52 -18.96 12.59 -8.65
C LYS A 52 -19.49 13.50 -7.54
N HIS A 53 -18.87 13.48 -6.37
CA HIS A 53 -19.40 14.11 -5.16
C HIS A 53 -18.55 15.26 -4.61
N GLY A 54 -17.40 15.54 -5.24
CA GLY A 54 -16.42 16.51 -4.78
C GLY A 54 -15.66 16.01 -3.54
N GLY A 55 -14.35 16.25 -3.49
CA GLY A 55 -13.56 15.76 -2.38
C GLY A 55 -12.09 15.58 -2.66
N GLU A 56 -11.42 14.93 -1.73
CA GLU A 56 -10.02 14.53 -1.84
C GLU A 56 -9.83 13.09 -1.37
N VAL A 57 -8.89 12.41 -2.01
CA VAL A 57 -8.41 11.07 -1.63
C VAL A 57 -7.06 11.20 -0.96
N THR A 58 -6.94 10.69 0.27
CA THR A 58 -5.66 10.55 0.98
C THR A 58 -5.29 9.08 1.03
N ILE A 59 -4.14 8.71 0.47
CA ILE A 59 -3.61 7.35 0.61
C ILE A 59 -2.82 7.23 1.91
N VAL A 60 -2.96 6.09 2.58
CA VAL A 60 -2.27 5.79 3.84
C VAL A 60 -1.55 4.45 3.68
N SER A 61 -0.26 4.40 4.00
CA SER A 61 0.52 3.17 3.95
C SER A 61 1.47 3.05 5.14
N LEU A 62 1.62 1.84 5.67
CA LEU A 62 2.47 1.52 6.82
C LEU A 62 3.64 0.67 6.36
N GLY A 63 4.86 1.08 6.71
CA GLY A 63 6.05 0.27 6.44
C GLY A 63 7.33 1.08 6.25
N PRO A 64 8.39 0.42 5.74
CA PRO A 64 9.72 1.02 5.62
C PRO A 64 9.79 2.05 4.50
N ALA A 65 10.90 2.79 4.45
CA ALA A 65 11.13 3.79 3.40
C ALA A 65 11.01 3.25 1.96
N GLY A 66 11.23 1.94 1.76
CA GLY A 66 11.07 1.26 0.47
C GLY A 66 9.65 1.31 -0.12
N ILE A 67 8.61 1.56 0.68
CA ILE A 67 7.23 1.66 0.18
C ILE A 67 6.93 3.01 -0.49
N GLU A 68 7.86 3.98 -0.44
CA GLU A 68 7.66 5.29 -1.09
C GLU A 68 7.37 5.18 -2.58
N LYS A 69 7.94 4.19 -3.28
CA LYS A 69 7.65 3.96 -4.70
C LYS A 69 6.16 3.68 -4.92
N THR A 70 5.60 2.77 -4.13
CA THR A 70 4.18 2.39 -4.16
C THR A 70 3.27 3.56 -3.79
N ILE A 71 3.67 4.39 -2.82
CA ILE A 71 2.95 5.63 -2.49
C ILE A 71 2.95 6.60 -3.68
N ARG A 72 4.09 6.79 -4.34
CA ARG A 72 4.20 7.68 -5.51
C ARG A 72 3.40 7.16 -6.70
N GLU A 73 3.33 5.84 -6.90
CA GLU A 73 2.47 5.20 -7.91
C GLU A 73 0.99 5.53 -7.64
N ALA A 74 0.52 5.40 -6.40
CA ALA A 74 -0.86 5.73 -6.05
C ALA A 74 -1.17 7.24 -6.13
N LEU A 75 -0.20 8.12 -5.82
CA LEU A 75 -0.31 9.56 -6.12
C LEU A 75 -0.40 9.81 -7.64
N ALA A 76 0.36 9.08 -8.44
CA ALA A 76 0.32 9.20 -9.90
C ALA A 76 -1.00 8.70 -10.51
N MET A 77 -1.71 7.78 -9.84
CA MET A 77 -3.08 7.38 -10.21
C MET A 77 -4.10 8.51 -10.03
N GLY A 78 -3.83 9.52 -9.19
CA GLY A 78 -4.72 10.66 -8.95
C GLY A 78 -5.04 10.92 -7.47
N ALA A 79 -4.48 10.16 -6.53
CA ALA A 79 -4.62 10.48 -5.11
C ALA A 79 -4.04 11.87 -4.80
N HIS A 80 -4.69 12.59 -3.89
CA HIS A 80 -4.40 14.02 -3.66
C HIS A 80 -3.31 14.23 -2.62
N LYS A 81 -3.31 13.36 -1.59
CA LYS A 81 -2.41 13.42 -0.43
C LYS A 81 -1.94 12.02 -0.09
N ALA A 82 -0.80 11.93 0.59
CA ALA A 82 -0.27 10.67 1.08
C ALA A 82 0.22 10.80 2.52
N ILE A 83 0.04 9.73 3.29
CA ILE A 83 0.60 9.55 4.62
C ILE A 83 1.37 8.23 4.63
N ARG A 84 2.67 8.31 4.97
CA ARG A 84 3.47 7.13 5.30
C ARG A 84 3.55 7.04 6.82
N ILE A 85 3.07 5.94 7.37
CA ILE A 85 3.33 5.57 8.76
C ILE A 85 4.67 4.84 8.77
N ASP A 86 5.67 5.45 9.39
CA ASP A 86 7.03 4.90 9.44
C ASP A 86 7.08 3.65 10.32
N ALA A 87 7.64 2.56 9.77
CA ALA A 87 7.97 1.35 10.50
C ALA A 87 9.17 0.65 9.84
N ASP A 88 10.01 -0.04 10.62
CA ASP A 88 11.19 -0.73 10.08
C ASP A 88 10.83 -1.87 9.11
N HIS A 89 9.63 -2.43 9.24
CA HIS A 89 9.07 -3.45 8.37
C HIS A 89 7.53 -3.32 8.33
N ILE A 90 6.91 -3.99 7.37
CA ILE A 90 5.45 -4.17 7.35
C ILE A 90 5.10 -5.25 8.39
N PRO A 91 4.23 -5.00 9.38
CA PRO A 91 3.87 -6.00 10.38
C PRO A 91 3.21 -7.24 9.77
N ASP A 92 3.57 -8.42 10.29
CA ASP A 92 2.99 -9.70 9.86
C ASP A 92 1.56 -9.90 10.38
N ASP A 93 1.23 -9.29 11.53
CA ASP A 93 -0.10 -9.37 12.15
C ASP A 93 -1.02 -8.22 11.65
N PRO A 94 -2.14 -8.54 10.99
CA PRO A 94 -3.12 -7.53 10.58
C PRO A 94 -3.70 -6.72 11.74
N SER A 95 -3.76 -7.27 12.96
CA SER A 95 -4.27 -6.56 14.14
C SER A 95 -3.35 -5.41 14.57
N VAL A 96 -2.04 -5.59 14.40
CA VAL A 96 -1.03 -4.54 14.64
C VAL A 96 -1.13 -3.47 13.55
N THR A 97 -1.26 -3.89 12.29
CA THR A 97 -1.46 -2.97 11.15
C THR A 97 -2.71 -2.12 11.34
N ALA A 98 -3.84 -2.73 11.71
CA ALA A 98 -5.11 -2.03 11.94
C ALA A 98 -5.00 -0.99 13.06
N LYS A 99 -4.33 -1.32 14.17
CA LYS A 99 -4.11 -0.37 15.27
C LYS A 99 -3.28 0.84 14.83
N ALA A 100 -2.23 0.61 14.04
CA ALA A 100 -1.40 1.71 13.53
C ALA A 100 -2.20 2.65 12.59
N LEU A 101 -3.10 2.10 11.77
CA LEU A 101 -3.92 2.87 10.84
C LEU A 101 -4.99 3.74 11.53
N VAL A 102 -5.46 3.38 12.72
CA VAL A 102 -6.49 4.15 13.47
C VAL A 102 -5.95 5.48 14.01
N GLU A 103 -4.64 5.58 14.21
CA GLU A 103 -3.99 6.78 14.77
C GLU A 103 -3.75 7.90 13.73
N VAL A 104 -4.19 7.71 12.48
CA VAL A 104 -4.01 8.61 11.33
C VAL A 104 -5.31 9.31 10.96
#